data_AF-A0A9J6ECY8-F1
#
_entry.id   AF-A0A9J6ECY8-F1
#
_cell.length_a   1.000
_cell.length_b   1.000
_cell.length_c   1.000
_cell.angle_alpha   90.00
_cell.angle_beta   90.00
_cell.angle_gamma   90.00
#
_symmetry.space_group_name_H-M   'P 1'
#
loop_
_entity.id
_entity.type
_entity.pdbx_description
1 polymer ?
#
loop_
_entity_poly.entity_id
_entity_poly.type
_entity_poly.pdbx_seq_one_letter_code
_entity_poly.pdbx_strand_id
1 'polypeptide(L)'
;MSRSAPAFDGGGKVNEMPGQSASCSQTKQEEVAEFSPTVTANCDKGFMTISVLTEEPFNGILHTRDTSDPRGIVKELRRSPCIAYGTGGRNTSLRISLFPTQDDALYCGVRRKVYSDGIVDERW
;
A
#
# COMPACT_ATOMS: atom_id res chain seq x y z
N MET A 1 -35.50 -29.21 47.07
CA MET A 1 -36.61 -29.50 46.12
C MET A 1 -36.16 -28.88 44.79
N SER A 2 -35.52 -29.65 43.89
CA SER A 2 -36.18 -30.43 42.81
C SER A 2 -36.86 -29.50 41.79
N ARG A 3 -36.68 -29.54 40.47
CA ARG A 3 -36.09 -30.44 39.46
C ARG A 3 -35.97 -29.58 38.17
N SER A 4 -34.83 -29.59 37.45
CA SER A 4 -34.56 -30.39 36.24
C SER A 4 -35.33 -29.93 34.97
N ALA A 5 -34.55 -29.64 33.92
CA ALA A 5 -34.99 -29.42 32.54
C ALA A 5 -35.38 -30.74 31.83
N PRO A 6 -36.17 -30.66 30.74
CA PRO A 6 -36.13 -31.62 29.62
C PRO A 6 -35.58 -30.91 28.35
N ALA A 7 -34.51 -31.40 27.73
CA ALA A 7 -34.42 -32.53 26.77
C ALA A 7 -34.83 -32.13 25.33
N PHE A 8 -33.82 -31.92 24.47
CA PHE A 8 -33.95 -31.89 23.01
C PHE A 8 -33.23 -33.14 22.49
N ASP A 9 -34.01 -34.17 22.18
CA ASP A 9 -33.57 -35.42 21.57
C ASP A 9 -33.82 -35.32 20.05
N GLY A 10 -32.77 -35.48 19.26
CA GLY A 10 -32.81 -35.31 17.82
C GLY A 10 -31.67 -36.07 17.16
N GLY A 11 -31.63 -37.39 17.36
CA GLY A 11 -30.76 -38.29 16.62
C GLY A 11 -31.18 -38.38 15.15
N GLY A 12 -30.35 -37.84 14.25
CA GLY A 12 -30.45 -38.03 12.81
C GLY A 12 -29.21 -38.76 12.29
N LYS A 13 -29.39 -40.03 11.90
CA LYS A 13 -28.38 -40.87 11.24
C LYS A 13 -27.81 -40.18 9.99
N VAL A 14 -26.50 -39.99 9.94
CA VAL A 14 -25.78 -39.69 8.68
C VAL A 14 -25.66 -40.97 7.87
N ASN A 15 -26.56 -41.15 6.90
CA ASN A 15 -26.43 -42.19 5.89
C ASN A 15 -25.71 -41.58 4.68
N GLU A 16 -24.56 -42.17 4.38
CA GLU A 16 -23.73 -41.96 3.21
C GLU A 16 -24.50 -42.34 1.93
N MET A 17 -24.48 -41.48 0.90
CA MET A 17 -24.74 -41.88 -0.48
C MET A 17 -23.74 -41.18 -1.42
N PRO A 18 -23.34 -41.87 -2.51
CA PRO A 18 -22.09 -41.59 -3.23
C PRO A 18 -22.30 -40.70 -4.46
N GLY A 19 -21.22 -40.05 -4.88
CA GLY A 19 -21.03 -39.62 -6.26
C GLY A 19 -21.81 -38.38 -6.68
N GLN A 20 -21.19 -37.22 -6.50
CA GLN A 20 -21.29 -36.13 -7.47
C GLN A 20 -20.00 -35.31 -7.34
N SER A 21 -19.10 -35.51 -8.29
CA SER A 21 -17.96 -34.64 -8.49
C SER A 21 -18.49 -33.23 -8.74
N ALA A 22 -18.30 -32.34 -7.77
CA ALA A 22 -18.38 -30.91 -8.00
C ALA A 22 -17.22 -30.56 -8.95
N SER A 23 -17.47 -30.63 -10.25
CA SER A 23 -16.60 -30.01 -11.25
C SER A 23 -16.72 -28.50 -11.05
N CYS A 24 -15.74 -27.91 -10.36
CA CYS A 24 -15.58 -26.47 -10.34
C CYS A 24 -15.43 -26.03 -11.79
N SER A 25 -16.47 -25.39 -12.33
CA SER A 25 -16.46 -24.86 -13.68
C SER A 25 -15.37 -23.79 -13.73
N GLN A 26 -14.44 -23.95 -14.68
CA GLN A 26 -13.32 -23.06 -14.91
C GLN A 26 -13.81 -21.61 -14.99
N THR A 27 -13.46 -20.81 -13.97
CA THR A 27 -13.50 -19.36 -14.07
C THR A 27 -12.53 -18.98 -15.17
N LYS A 28 -13.03 -18.40 -16.26
CA LYS A 28 -12.23 -17.71 -17.27
C LYS A 28 -11.34 -16.73 -16.51
N GLN A 29 -10.04 -16.99 -16.45
CA GLN A 29 -9.06 -16.03 -15.95
C GLN A 29 -9.23 -14.78 -16.81
N GLU A 30 -9.89 -13.75 -16.29
CA GLU A 30 -9.57 -12.39 -16.70
C GLU A 30 -8.09 -12.26 -16.40
N GLU A 31 -7.31 -12.13 -17.47
CA GLU A 31 -5.91 -11.77 -17.39
C GLU A 31 -5.91 -10.41 -16.71
N VAL A 32 -5.71 -10.40 -15.38
CA VAL A 32 -5.58 -9.17 -14.61
C VAL A 32 -4.34 -8.52 -15.20
N ALA A 33 -4.54 -7.46 -15.98
CA ALA A 33 -3.46 -6.69 -16.57
C ALA A 33 -2.45 -6.40 -15.46
N GLU A 34 -1.22 -6.88 -15.64
CA GLU A 34 -0.17 -6.73 -14.66
C GLU A 34 0.13 -5.24 -14.48
N PHE A 35 -0.04 -4.72 -13.26
CA PHE A 35 0.19 -3.31 -12.98
C PHE A 35 1.69 -3.00 -12.99
N SER A 36 2.19 -2.50 -14.12
CA SER A 36 3.61 -2.25 -14.41
C SER A 36 3.87 -0.76 -14.71
N PRO A 37 3.76 0.14 -13.71
CA PRO A 37 3.97 1.57 -13.94
C PRO A 37 5.42 1.93 -14.24
N THR A 38 5.63 2.87 -15.14
CA THR A 38 6.93 3.53 -15.33
C THR A 38 7.03 4.72 -14.38
N VAL A 39 8.00 4.68 -13.46
CA VAL A 39 8.24 5.76 -12.49
C VAL A 39 9.48 6.55 -12.89
N THR A 40 9.35 7.87 -12.98
CA THR A 40 10.46 8.80 -13.24
C THR A 40 10.55 9.83 -12.14
N ALA A 41 11.77 10.22 -11.76
CA ALA A 41 12.01 11.24 -10.75
C ALA A 41 12.89 12.34 -11.33
N ASN A 42 12.40 13.57 -11.31
CA ASN A 42 13.15 14.74 -11.75
C ASN A 42 13.38 15.70 -10.58
N CYS A 43 14.63 16.07 -10.33
CA CYS A 43 15.01 16.97 -9.26
C CYS A 43 15.35 18.35 -9.85
N ASP A 44 14.56 19.36 -9.51
CA ASP A 44 14.77 20.75 -9.95
C ASP A 44 14.53 21.73 -8.79
N LYS A 45 15.42 22.72 -8.64
CA LYS A 45 15.30 23.85 -7.70
C LYS A 45 14.85 23.46 -6.28
N GLY A 46 15.35 22.34 -5.75
CA GLY A 46 15.03 21.88 -4.40
C GLY A 46 13.71 21.12 -4.24
N PHE A 47 13.07 20.76 -5.35
CA PHE A 47 11.92 19.88 -5.39
C PHE A 47 12.24 18.64 -6.22
N MET A 48 11.65 17.52 -5.85
CA MET A 48 11.61 16.31 -6.66
C MET A 48 10.19 16.13 -7.17
N THR A 49 10.05 15.95 -8.47
CA THR A 49 8.80 15.61 -9.13
C THR A 49 8.86 14.15 -9.53
N ILE A 50 8.00 13.35 -8.92
CA ILE A 50 7.82 11.94 -9.22
C ILE A 50 6.68 11.85 -10.22
N SER A 51 6.92 11.34 -11.41
CA SER A 51 5.91 11.10 -12.43
C SER A 51 5.73 9.60 -12.64
N VAL A 52 4.50 9.14 -12.47
CA VAL A 52 4.09 7.75 -12.64
C VAL A 52 3.25 7.67 -13.89
N LEU A 53 3.76 6.93 -14.88
CA LEU A 53 3.08 6.65 -16.14
C LEU A 53 2.57 5.20 -16.11
N THR A 54 1.27 5.03 -16.33
CA THR A 54 0.60 3.72 -16.42
C THR A 54 0.13 3.49 -17.84
N GLU A 55 0.01 2.21 -18.24
CA GLU A 55 -0.52 1.85 -19.55
C GLU A 55 -2.03 2.13 -19.64
N GLU A 56 -2.75 1.80 -18.57
CA GLU A 56 -4.18 2.03 -18.43
C GLU A 56 -4.50 3.28 -17.57
N PRO A 57 -5.70 3.88 -17.72
CA PRO A 57 -6.23 4.90 -16.83
C PRO A 57 -6.10 4.54 -15.34
N PHE A 58 -5.31 5.32 -14.60
CA PHE A 58 -5.07 5.06 -13.19
C PHE A 58 -5.97 5.92 -12.29
N ASN A 59 -6.85 5.24 -11.54
CA ASN A 59 -7.69 5.83 -10.48
C ASN A 59 -7.21 5.31 -9.12
N GLY A 60 -6.19 5.94 -8.57
CA GLY A 60 -5.61 5.54 -7.30
C GLY A 60 -4.85 6.67 -6.61
N ILE A 61 -4.00 6.33 -5.65
CA ILE A 61 -3.32 7.30 -4.80
C ILE A 61 -1.81 7.06 -4.87
N LEU A 62 -1.05 8.11 -5.20
CA LEU A 62 0.39 8.17 -5.03
C LEU A 62 0.66 8.88 -3.71
N HIS A 63 1.40 8.27 -2.81
CA HIS A 63 1.79 8.92 -1.56
C HIS A 63 3.19 8.48 -1.14
N THR A 64 3.84 9.30 -0.31
CA THR A 64 5.10 8.89 0.33
C THR A 64 4.84 7.83 1.40
N ARG A 65 5.83 6.98 1.66
CA ARG A 65 5.76 5.99 2.74
C ARG A 65 5.74 6.69 4.10
N ASP A 66 5.01 6.13 5.07
CA ASP A 66 5.14 6.55 6.47
C ASP A 66 6.56 6.26 6.97
N THR A 67 7.06 7.12 7.85
CA THR A 67 8.40 6.99 8.44
C THR A 67 8.30 6.77 9.93
N SER A 68 9.08 5.84 10.48
CA SER A 68 9.23 5.70 11.92
C SER A 68 10.41 6.51 12.42
N ASP A 69 10.26 7.16 13.57
CA ASP A 69 11.38 7.81 14.26
C ASP A 69 12.30 6.75 14.92
N PRO A 70 13.50 7.13 15.39
CA PRO A 70 14.42 6.20 16.07
C PRO A 70 13.86 5.55 17.34
N ARG A 71 12.77 6.08 17.89
CA ARG A 71 12.06 5.56 19.06
C ARG A 71 10.92 4.62 18.67
N GLY A 72 10.74 4.34 17.37
CA GLY A 72 9.70 3.47 16.83
C GLY A 72 8.33 4.14 16.68
N ILE A 73 8.23 5.46 16.87
CA ILE A 73 6.98 6.19 16.69
C ILE A 73 6.73 6.41 15.20
N VAL A 74 5.60 5.90 14.70
CA VAL A 74 5.18 6.06 13.30
C VAL A 74 4.72 7.50 13.09
N LYS A 75 5.33 8.17 12.11
CA LYS A 75 4.88 9.46 11.60
C LYS A 75 4.11 9.25 10.31
N GLU A 76 2.83 9.57 10.34
CA GLU A 76 1.96 9.52 9.17
C GLU A 76 2.31 10.64 8.19
N LEU A 77 2.58 10.25 6.94
CA LEU A 77 2.97 11.18 5.88
C LEU A 77 1.98 11.17 4.70
N ARG A 78 0.89 10.40 4.78
CA ARG A 78 -0.19 10.38 3.75
C ARG A 78 -1.09 11.61 3.81
N ARG A 79 -0.50 12.80 3.84
CA ARG A 79 -1.18 14.10 3.90
C ARG A 79 -0.68 15.02 2.81
N SER A 80 -1.41 16.09 2.50
CA SER A 80 -0.90 17.15 1.63
C SER A 80 0.37 17.78 2.25
N PRO A 81 1.45 18.01 1.49
CA PRO A 81 1.60 17.89 0.02
C PRO A 81 2.15 16.53 -0.48
N CYS A 82 2.21 15.51 0.37
CA CYS A 82 2.89 14.23 0.14
C CYS A 82 1.99 13.15 -0.51
N ILE A 83 0.84 13.56 -1.04
CA ILE A 83 -0.17 12.72 -1.67
C ILE A 83 -0.63 13.35 -2.99
N ALA A 84 -0.85 12.52 -4.01
CA ALA A 84 -1.41 12.89 -5.30
C ALA A 84 -2.43 11.83 -5.72
N TYR A 85 -3.52 12.28 -6.34
CA TYR A 85 -4.62 11.40 -6.77
C TYR A 85 -4.59 11.21 -8.29
N GLY A 86 -4.64 9.96 -8.73
CA GLY A 86 -4.88 9.60 -10.12
C GLY A 86 -6.35 9.84 -10.46
N THR A 87 -6.61 10.63 -11.49
CA THR A 87 -7.95 11.05 -11.91
C THR A 87 -8.41 10.34 -13.19
N GLY A 88 -7.93 9.12 -13.43
CA GLY A 88 -8.21 8.36 -14.64
C GLY A 88 -7.32 8.75 -15.82
N GLY A 89 -6.30 9.57 -15.57
CA GLY A 89 -5.22 9.79 -16.53
C GLY A 89 -4.21 8.65 -16.51
N ARG A 90 -3.35 8.61 -17.53
CA ARG A 90 -2.19 7.70 -17.58
C ARG A 90 -0.96 8.26 -16.87
N ASN A 91 -0.90 9.57 -16.64
CA ASN A 91 0.22 10.21 -15.95
C ASN A 91 -0.30 10.87 -14.67
N THR A 92 0.32 10.52 -13.55
CA THR A 92 0.09 11.18 -12.26
C THR A 92 1.41 11.66 -11.70
N SER A 93 1.47 12.91 -11.25
CA SER A 93 2.68 13.52 -10.71
C SER A 93 2.54 13.89 -9.23
N LEU A 94 3.56 13.59 -8.44
CA LEU A 94 3.71 14.01 -7.05
C LEU A 94 4.95 14.88 -6.92
N ARG A 95 4.80 16.08 -6.35
CA ARG A 95 5.89 17.04 -6.15
C ARG A 95 6.22 17.17 -4.67
N ILE A 96 7.45 16.84 -4.30
CA ILE A 96 7.94 16.83 -2.91
C ILE A 96 9.09 17.83 -2.73
N SER A 97 9.13 18.49 -1.57
CA SER A 97 10.24 19.36 -1.18
C SER A 97 11.41 18.51 -0.67
N LEU A 98 12.65 18.86 -1.05
CA LEU A 98 13.86 18.13 -0.69
C LEU A 98 14.56 18.66 0.57
N PHE A 99 14.24 19.89 0.97
CA PHE A 99 14.86 20.56 2.11
C PHE A 99 13.99 20.80 3.37
N PRO A 100 12.78 20.22 3.54
CA PRO A 100 11.99 20.45 4.75
C PRO A 100 12.64 19.75 5.95
N THR A 101 12.60 20.39 7.12
CA THR A 101 12.95 19.75 8.40
C THR A 101 11.82 18.84 8.86
N GLN A 102 12.07 17.92 9.81
CA GLN A 102 11.02 17.00 10.27
C GLN A 102 9.78 17.73 10.82
N ASP A 103 9.94 18.94 11.37
CA ASP A 103 8.86 19.74 11.94
C ASP A 103 8.11 20.58 10.90
N ASP A 104 8.57 20.58 9.64
CA ASP A 104 7.97 21.34 8.55
C ASP A 104 6.69 20.66 8.03
N ALA A 105 5.67 21.48 7.74
CA ALA A 105 4.44 21.02 7.09
C ALA A 105 4.71 20.38 5.71
N LEU A 106 5.77 20.77 5.01
CA LEU A 106 6.19 20.24 3.71
C LEU A 106 7.03 18.95 3.82
N TYR A 107 7.31 18.46 5.03
CA TYR A 107 8.08 17.25 5.24
C TYR A 107 7.34 16.00 4.78
N CYS A 108 7.87 15.36 3.74
CA CYS A 108 7.37 14.12 3.16
C CYS A 108 8.31 12.92 3.37
N GLY A 109 9.09 12.92 4.46
CA GLY A 109 9.94 11.77 4.81
C GLY A 109 11.28 11.70 4.06
N VAL A 110 11.64 12.74 3.30
CA VAL A 110 12.92 12.80 2.57
C VAL A 110 14.07 12.89 3.57
N ARG A 111 15.03 11.96 3.46
CA ARG A 111 16.25 11.94 4.29
C ARG A 111 17.43 12.41 3.45
N ARG A 112 18.18 13.40 3.93
CA ARG A 112 19.41 13.86 3.31
C ARG A 112 20.60 13.09 3.89
N LYS A 113 21.29 12.33 3.05
CA LYS A 113 22.62 11.81 3.41
C LYS A 113 23.65 12.87 3.02
N VAL A 114 24.35 13.40 4.02
CA VAL A 114 25.50 14.27 3.77
C VAL A 114 26.67 13.35 3.48
N TYR A 115 27.18 13.41 2.26
CA TYR A 115 28.45 12.79 1.93
C TYR A 115 29.51 13.85 2.18
N SER A 116 30.21 13.75 3.31
CA SER A 116 31.53 14.38 3.45
C SER A 116 32.47 13.60 2.55
N ASP A 117 33.12 14.29 1.60
CA ASP A 117 34.10 13.70 0.69
C ASP A 117 35.04 12.73 1.42
N GLY A 118 34.83 11.43 1.21
CA GLY A 118 35.81 10.39 1.53
C GLY A 118 35.56 9.45 2.71
N ILE A 119 34.49 9.57 3.50
CA ILE A 119 34.19 8.56 4.55
C ILE A 119 32.73 8.10 4.43
N VAL A 120 32.55 6.92 3.85
CA VAL A 120 31.31 6.14 4.00
C VAL A 120 31.27 5.59 5.42
N ASP A 121 30.49 6.22 6.30
CA ASP A 121 30.06 5.56 7.54
C ASP A 121 28.98 4.53 7.17
N GLU A 122 29.39 3.27 7.09
CA GLU A 122 28.55 2.09 6.78
C GLU A 122 27.93 1.48 8.05
N ARG A 123 27.48 2.29 9.01
CA ARG A 123 26.77 1.77 10.17
C ARG A 123 25.26 1.89 10.00
N TRP A 124 24.68 0.77 9.58
CA TRP A 124 23.25 0.50 9.52
C TRP A 124 22.70 0.10 10.88
#